data_AF-A0A8H5HCZ9-F1
#
_entry.id   AF-A0A8H5HCZ9-F1
#
_cell.length_a   1.000
_cell.length_b   1.000
_cell.length_c   1.000
_cell.angle_alpha   90.00
_cell.angle_beta   90.00
_cell.angle_gamma   90.00
#
_symmetry.space_group_name_H-M   'P 1'
#
loop_
_entity.id
_entity.type
_entity.pdbx_description
1 polymer ?
#
loop_
_entity_poly.entity_id
_entity_poly.type
_entity_poly.pdbx_seq_one_letter_code
_entity_poly.pdbx_strand_id
1 'polypeptide(L)'
;MPANVEPFWGDRPDESGQDFFRSFNRAMGDKTDEVKRKLFVNYLHADGEADEWYAALPANVRSDWALIEQEFHTRWPRATVARKTAMEYEEEILALKLKEESVGLKETVAGREVYTHIAWADRMGVLVTRAGHMAGATYIGLVRRNLPGLIRDKVVGTPAHWGAFLAAVCAVDIDLIRESAAELRRERERQKRIDERMRMLETMNSPTRAIRTQLAHTSITAATSGTRQSSTNDGNPFLGRGGGQGSLSYGITTPATGGGGMVRSGGGTGARVPRPPPTEADRAALRARLAEMIHHPNTDAGRTAHQAQQRAWIERHGAETKVTELTPYPLRPGTLPVNSNECFGCGLTGHIAPRCTLLVERRLNIREADWRAICRSVLRTPFATPVRYVVIDDYGGVATVEPTAYIEEIDESQGNGEGPSE
;
A
#
# COMPACT_ATOMS: atom_id res chain seq x y z
N MET A 1 24.41 25.67 -2.22
CA MET A 1 23.12 26.38 -2.09
C MET A 1 22.92 26.64 -0.61
N PRO A 2 22.84 27.89 -0.12
CA PRO A 2 22.48 28.12 1.27
C PRO A 2 21.12 27.45 1.54
N ALA A 3 20.99 26.77 2.67
CA ALA A 3 19.76 26.10 3.05
C ALA A 3 18.63 27.15 3.05
N ASN A 4 17.58 26.92 2.24
CA ASN A 4 16.39 27.75 2.30
C ASN A 4 15.73 27.48 3.66
N VAL A 5 15.87 28.40 4.60
CA VAL A 5 15.21 28.32 5.90
C VAL A 5 13.87 29.00 5.72
N GLU A 6 12.79 28.25 5.96
CA GLU A 6 11.44 28.82 5.90
C GLU A 6 11.29 29.90 6.99
N PRO A 7 10.63 31.04 6.67
CA PRO A 7 10.40 32.10 7.66
C PRO A 7 9.56 31.59 8.84
N PHE A 8 9.96 31.96 10.05
CA PHE A 8 9.31 31.54 11.29
C PHE A 8 8.14 32.45 11.65
N TRP A 9 6.95 31.87 11.85
CA TRP A 9 5.73 32.61 12.18
C TRP A 9 5.51 32.73 13.69
N GLY A 10 5.77 31.66 14.43
CA GLY A 10 5.68 31.61 15.88
C GLY A 10 4.29 31.23 16.44
N ASP A 11 3.26 31.20 15.61
CA ASP A 11 1.87 30.91 15.97
C ASP A 11 1.30 29.64 15.31
N ARG A 12 2.07 29.03 14.41
CA ARG A 12 1.63 27.90 13.59
C ARG A 12 1.74 26.56 14.33
N PRO A 13 0.69 25.70 14.28
CA PRO A 13 0.68 24.43 14.99
C PRO A 13 1.61 23.37 14.38
N ASP A 14 1.97 23.52 13.10
CA ASP A 14 2.90 22.65 12.37
C ASP A 14 4.36 23.13 12.47
N GLU A 15 4.61 24.22 13.20
CA GLU A 15 5.91 24.85 13.31
C GLU A 15 6.59 24.53 14.66
N SER A 16 7.87 24.19 14.58
CA SER A 16 8.71 23.89 15.74
C SER A 16 9.78 24.96 15.86
N GLY A 17 9.66 25.83 16.86
CA GLY A 17 10.68 26.87 17.12
C GLY A 17 12.08 26.29 17.28
N GLN A 18 12.20 25.06 17.78
CA GLN A 18 13.49 24.36 17.90
C GLN A 18 14.09 23.95 16.55
N ASP A 19 13.25 23.46 15.64
CA ASP A 19 13.71 23.04 14.31
C ASP A 19 14.03 24.24 13.44
N PHE A 20 13.27 25.33 13.58
CA PHE A 20 13.61 26.63 13.00
C PHE A 20 14.96 27.12 13.53
N PHE A 21 15.15 27.22 14.85
CA PHE A 21 16.38 27.76 15.43
C PHE A 21 17.63 26.93 15.03
N ARG A 22 17.49 25.60 14.93
CA ARG A 22 18.55 24.72 14.39
C ARG A 22 18.80 24.95 12.90
N SER A 23 17.75 25.17 12.12
CA SER A 23 17.85 25.42 10.68
C SER A 23 18.48 26.79 10.39
N PHE A 24 18.10 27.83 11.15
CA PHE A 24 18.73 29.14 11.14
C PHE A 24 20.23 29.02 11.45
N ASN A 25 20.60 28.39 12.57
CA ASN A 25 22.01 28.23 12.92
C ASN A 25 22.80 27.43 11.87
N ARG A 26 22.19 26.40 11.27
CA ARG A 26 22.80 25.65 10.17
C ARG A 26 23.00 26.51 8.91
N ALA A 27 22.06 27.39 8.59
CA ALA A 27 22.18 28.30 7.45
C ALA A 27 23.20 29.42 7.69
N MET A 28 23.34 29.85 8.95
CA MET A 28 24.33 30.84 9.35
C MET A 28 25.76 30.28 9.39
N GLY A 29 25.93 28.98 9.67
CA GLY A 29 27.24 28.32 9.69
C GLY A 29 28.19 29.02 10.68
N ASP A 30 29.42 29.30 10.24
CA ASP A 30 30.48 29.89 11.07
C ASP A 30 30.39 31.42 11.21
N LYS A 31 29.25 32.02 10.85
CA LYS A 31 29.06 33.48 10.98
C LYS A 31 29.08 33.89 12.46
N THR A 32 29.68 35.05 12.70
CA THR A 32 29.74 35.67 14.04
C THR A 32 28.35 36.01 14.56
N ASP A 33 28.20 36.04 15.87
CA ASP A 33 26.92 36.34 16.54
C ASP A 33 26.36 37.73 16.21
N GLU A 34 27.23 38.71 15.93
CA GLU A 34 26.80 40.02 15.42
C GLU A 34 26.06 39.91 14.07
N VAL A 35 26.51 39.02 13.19
CA VAL A 35 25.89 38.79 11.89
C VAL A 35 24.62 37.97 12.04
N LYS A 36 24.58 36.99 12.96
CA LYS A 36 23.37 36.25 13.31
C LYS A 36 22.27 37.19 13.78
N ARG A 37 22.56 38.06 14.74
CA ARG A 37 21.63 39.07 15.25
C ARG A 37 21.04 39.95 14.15
N LYS A 38 21.89 40.51 13.27
CA LYS A 38 21.42 41.40 12.19
C LYS A 38 20.54 40.68 11.18
N LEU A 39 20.79 39.40 10.93
CA LEU A 39 20.06 38.62 9.93
C LEU A 39 18.87 37.87 10.51
N PHE A 40 18.79 37.63 11.82
CA PHE A 40 17.75 36.84 12.46
C PHE A 40 16.33 37.34 12.14
N VAL A 41 16.12 38.66 12.16
CA VAL A 41 14.85 39.29 11.79
C VAL A 41 14.41 38.96 10.36
N ASN A 42 15.34 38.76 9.43
CA ASN A 42 15.03 38.41 8.03
C ASN A 42 14.52 36.97 7.87
N TYR A 43 14.65 36.15 8.91
CA TYR A 43 14.15 34.78 8.95
C TYR A 43 12.87 34.67 9.78
N LEU A 44 12.37 35.78 10.32
CA LEU A 44 11.04 35.86 10.91
C LEU A 44 10.05 36.27 9.80
N HIS A 45 8.84 35.75 9.87
CA HIS A 45 7.80 36.18 8.96
C HIS A 45 7.37 37.60 9.31
N ALA A 46 7.43 38.52 8.34
CA ALA A 46 6.98 39.90 8.53
C ALA A 46 5.53 39.94 9.04
N ASP A 47 5.29 40.79 10.04
CA ASP A 47 3.98 40.94 10.69
C ASP A 47 3.45 39.64 11.36
N GLY A 48 4.32 38.66 11.60
CA GLY A 48 3.99 37.44 12.34
C GLY A 48 4.23 37.58 13.85
N GLU A 49 3.69 36.66 14.65
CA GLU A 49 3.83 36.68 16.13
C GLU A 49 5.31 36.68 16.56
N ALA A 50 6.18 35.99 15.83
CA ALA A 50 7.62 35.99 16.08
C ALA A 50 8.30 37.35 15.77
N ASP A 51 7.86 38.04 14.72
CA ASP A 51 8.40 39.37 14.35
C ASP A 51 7.94 40.44 15.35
N GLU A 52 6.66 40.43 15.73
CA GLU A 52 6.11 41.28 16.79
C GLU A 52 6.83 41.05 18.14
N TRP A 53 7.06 39.78 18.50
CA TRP A 53 7.85 39.42 19.69
C TRP A 53 9.27 39.99 19.61
N TYR A 54 9.97 39.81 18.48
CA TYR A 54 11.33 40.30 18.33
C TYR A 54 11.40 41.83 18.38
N ALA A 55 10.41 42.52 17.79
CA ALA A 55 10.28 43.97 17.86
C ALA A 55 10.04 44.49 19.29
N ALA A 56 9.27 43.73 20.10
CA ALA A 56 8.99 44.04 21.49
C ALA A 56 10.18 43.79 22.45
N LEU A 57 11.23 43.09 22.00
CA LEU A 57 12.40 42.84 22.85
C LEU A 57 13.15 44.14 23.20
N PRO A 58 13.61 44.29 24.46
CA PRO A 58 14.45 45.40 24.89
C PRO A 58 15.73 45.54 24.05
N ALA A 59 16.22 46.76 23.86
CA ALA A 59 17.40 47.02 23.02
C ALA A 59 18.67 46.33 23.55
N ASN A 60 18.82 46.19 24.88
CA ASN A 60 19.91 45.46 25.51
C ASN A 60 19.84 43.95 25.20
N VAL A 61 18.65 43.35 25.20
CA VAL A 61 18.44 41.95 24.82
C VAL A 61 18.74 41.76 23.34
N ARG A 62 18.22 42.64 22.48
CA ARG A 62 18.49 42.58 21.04
C ARG A 62 19.96 42.79 20.69
N SER A 63 20.77 43.38 21.56
CA SER A 63 22.19 43.60 21.30
C SER A 63 23.07 42.36 21.55
N ASP A 64 22.55 41.34 22.24
CA ASP A 64 23.28 40.12 22.58
C ASP A 64 22.57 38.87 22.01
N TRP A 65 23.28 38.10 21.20
CA TRP A 65 22.74 36.89 20.60
C TRP A 65 22.35 35.83 21.63
N ALA A 66 23.12 35.69 22.72
CA ALA A 66 22.84 34.72 23.77
C ALA A 66 21.53 35.05 24.50
N LEU A 67 21.24 36.34 24.70
CA LEU A 67 19.99 36.80 25.31
C LEU A 67 18.80 36.60 24.37
N ILE A 68 18.97 36.83 23.06
CA ILE A 68 17.94 36.52 22.06
C ILE A 68 17.61 35.02 22.07
N GLU A 69 18.63 34.14 22.09
CA GLU A 69 18.45 32.69 22.16
C GLU A 69 17.70 32.26 23.43
N GLN A 70 18.06 32.83 24.58
CA GLN A 70 17.41 32.53 25.85
C GLN A 70 15.93 32.93 25.85
N GLU A 71 15.61 34.15 25.42
CA GLU A 71 14.23 34.64 25.34
C GLU A 71 13.43 33.84 24.30
N PHE A 72 14.05 33.46 23.19
CA PHE A 72 13.42 32.62 22.17
C PHE A 72 13.02 31.25 22.73
N HIS A 73 13.93 30.59 23.46
CA HIS A 73 13.64 29.30 24.10
C HIS A 73 12.61 29.39 25.23
N THR A 74 12.49 30.56 25.86
CA THR A 74 11.47 30.83 26.88
C THR A 74 10.09 31.00 26.23
N ARG A 75 10.03 31.71 25.10
CA ARG A 75 8.79 31.97 24.37
C ARG A 75 8.27 30.76 23.60
N TRP A 76 9.17 29.99 22.96
CA TRP A 76 8.86 28.76 22.23
C TRP A 76 9.60 27.56 22.83
N PRO A 77 9.09 27.01 23.95
CA PRO A 77 9.72 25.89 24.62
C PRO A 77 9.70 24.62 23.77
N ARG A 78 10.59 23.68 24.09
CA ARG A 78 10.61 22.38 23.42
C ARG A 78 9.29 21.66 23.68
N ALA A 79 8.57 21.31 22.63
CA ALA A 79 7.47 20.36 22.74
C ALA A 79 8.01 19.07 23.36
N THR A 80 7.48 18.69 24.52
CA THR A 80 7.81 17.41 25.15
C THR A 80 7.27 16.31 24.27
N VAL A 81 8.15 15.63 23.53
CA VAL A 81 7.78 14.42 22.79
C VAL A 81 7.22 13.43 23.80
N ALA A 82 5.94 13.07 23.66
CA ALA A 82 5.32 12.01 24.44
C ALA A 82 6.15 10.74 24.24
N ARG A 83 6.98 10.41 25.23
CA ARG A 83 7.71 9.14 25.25
C ARG A 83 6.71 8.10 25.68
N LYS A 84 6.62 7.02 24.89
CA LYS A 84 5.79 5.88 25.28
C LYS A 84 6.22 5.41 26.67
N THR A 85 5.25 5.18 27.53
CA THR A 85 5.45 4.67 28.88
C THR A 85 5.90 3.21 28.82
N ALA A 86 6.46 2.69 29.92
CA ALA A 86 6.84 1.27 30.00
C ALA A 86 5.65 0.34 29.69
N MET A 87 4.46 0.70 30.19
CA MET A 87 3.22 -0.03 29.96
C MET A 87 2.83 -0.10 28.47
N GLU A 88 2.97 1.01 27.72
CA GLU A 88 2.70 1.02 26.27
C GLU A 88 3.70 0.16 25.50
N TYR A 89 4.96 0.10 25.95
CA TYR A 89 5.95 -0.83 25.36
C TYR A 89 5.62 -2.29 25.68
N GLU A 90 5.13 -2.60 26.88
CA GLU A 90 4.69 -3.94 27.25
C GLU A 90 3.51 -4.40 26.39
N GLU A 91 2.51 -3.55 26.20
CA GLU A 91 1.38 -3.81 25.31
C GLU A 91 1.85 -4.06 23.86
N GLU A 92 2.80 -3.26 23.36
CA GLU A 92 3.35 -3.43 22.02
C GLU A 92 4.16 -4.73 21.85
N ILE A 93 4.97 -5.10 22.85
CA ILE A 93 5.71 -6.37 22.86
C ILE A 93 4.75 -7.56 22.79
N LEU A 94 3.64 -7.51 23.53
CA LEU A 94 2.65 -8.59 23.55
C LEU A 94 1.71 -8.59 22.34
N ALA A 95 1.46 -7.42 21.76
CA ALA A 95 0.65 -7.26 20.56
C ALA A 95 1.39 -7.71 19.29
N LEU A 96 2.73 -7.63 19.25
CA LEU A 96 3.52 -8.00 18.08
C LEU A 96 3.56 -9.51 17.85
N LYS A 97 2.54 -10.02 17.15
CA LYS A 97 2.40 -11.43 16.80
C LYS A 97 2.89 -11.74 15.38
N LEU A 98 3.59 -12.85 15.23
CA LEU A 98 3.90 -13.42 13.92
C LEU A 98 2.77 -14.37 13.51
N LYS A 99 2.13 -14.10 12.35
CA LYS A 99 1.05 -14.96 11.86
C LYS A 99 1.64 -16.25 11.30
N GLU A 100 1.06 -17.39 11.65
CA GLU A 100 1.46 -18.72 11.16
C GLU A 100 1.49 -18.80 9.62
N GLU A 101 0.53 -18.15 8.97
CA GLU A 101 0.39 -18.09 7.51
C GLU A 101 1.48 -17.26 6.82
N SER A 102 2.10 -16.35 7.57
CA SER A 102 3.14 -15.46 7.06
C SER A 102 4.55 -16.01 7.24
N VAL A 103 4.72 -17.09 8.00
CA VAL A 103 6.03 -17.68 8.29
C VAL A 103 6.65 -18.21 6.99
N GLY A 104 7.91 -17.83 6.75
CA GLY A 104 8.66 -18.25 5.56
C GLY A 104 8.40 -17.42 4.30
N LEU A 105 7.50 -16.44 4.35
CA LEU A 105 7.35 -15.44 3.30
C LEU A 105 8.48 -14.41 3.39
N LYS A 106 8.73 -13.72 2.26
CA LYS A 106 9.60 -12.55 2.22
C LYS A 106 8.77 -11.28 2.38
N GLU A 107 9.25 -10.37 3.22
CA GLU A 107 8.72 -9.03 3.41
C GLU A 107 9.82 -8.02 3.08
N THR A 108 9.45 -6.90 2.46
CA THR A 108 10.40 -5.83 2.18
C THR A 108 10.51 -4.92 3.40
N VAL A 109 11.61 -5.03 4.15
CA VAL A 109 11.93 -4.15 5.29
C VAL A 109 13.09 -3.24 4.89
N ALA A 110 12.89 -1.92 4.99
CA ALA A 110 13.89 -0.91 4.63
C ALA A 110 14.50 -1.10 3.21
N GLY A 111 13.69 -1.56 2.26
CA GLY A 111 14.11 -1.79 0.87
C GLY A 111 14.90 -3.09 0.64
N ARG A 112 14.97 -4.00 1.63
CA ARG A 112 15.57 -5.33 1.50
C ARG A 112 14.51 -6.41 1.67
N GLU A 113 14.56 -7.44 0.84
CA GLU A 113 13.73 -8.64 1.05
C GLU A 113 14.30 -9.45 2.20
N VAL A 114 13.55 -9.54 3.29
CA VAL A 114 13.93 -10.28 4.49
C VAL A 114 12.80 -11.25 4.82
N TYR A 115 13.12 -12.45 5.31
CA TYR A 115 12.07 -13.38 5.73
C TYR A 115 11.26 -12.81 6.90
N THR A 116 9.95 -13.05 6.90
CA THR A 116 9.00 -12.49 7.88
C THR A 116 9.37 -12.77 9.33
N HIS A 117 9.96 -13.93 9.63
CA HIS A 117 10.40 -14.28 10.99
C HIS A 117 11.65 -13.49 11.42
N ILE A 118 12.56 -13.21 10.49
CA ILE A 118 13.73 -12.33 10.73
C ILE A 118 13.27 -10.88 10.89
N ALA A 119 12.41 -10.41 10.00
CA ALA A 119 11.81 -9.07 10.08
C ALA A 119 11.01 -8.86 11.38
N TRP A 120 10.30 -9.90 11.84
CA TRP A 120 9.63 -9.89 13.13
C TRP A 120 10.63 -9.82 14.30
N ALA A 121 11.72 -10.61 14.26
CA ALA A 121 12.74 -10.60 15.30
C ALA A 121 13.43 -9.23 15.40
N ASP A 122 13.72 -8.57 14.27
CA ASP A 122 14.27 -7.22 14.23
C ASP A 122 13.32 -6.19 14.86
N ARG A 123 12.03 -6.22 14.48
CA ARG A 123 11.00 -5.35 15.05
C ARG A 123 10.86 -5.55 16.56
N MET A 124 10.85 -6.81 17.00
CA MET A 124 10.77 -7.18 18.42
C MET A 124 12.02 -6.70 19.17
N GLY A 125 13.21 -6.84 18.58
CA GLY A 125 14.47 -6.35 19.16
C GLY A 125 14.46 -4.84 19.39
N VAL A 126 13.93 -4.05 18.45
CA VAL A 126 13.78 -2.59 18.62
C VAL A 126 12.84 -2.26 19.78
N LEU A 127 11.70 -2.95 19.90
CA LEU A 127 10.73 -2.72 20.98
C LEU A 127 11.33 -3.06 22.35
N VAL A 128 11.94 -4.23 22.48
CA VAL A 128 12.54 -4.70 23.72
C VAL A 128 13.74 -3.83 24.15
N THR A 129 14.51 -3.32 23.18
CA THR A 129 15.59 -2.36 23.45
C THR A 129 15.05 -1.04 23.99
N ARG A 130 13.98 -0.52 23.38
CA ARG A 130 13.33 0.72 23.84
C ARG A 130 12.65 0.57 25.20
N ALA A 131 12.16 -0.63 25.50
CA ALA A 131 11.60 -0.99 26.81
C ALA A 131 12.67 -1.26 27.89
N GLY A 132 13.96 -1.35 27.53
CA GLY A 132 15.04 -1.65 28.48
C GLY A 132 15.10 -3.10 28.95
N HIS A 133 14.44 -4.04 28.28
CA HIS A 133 14.35 -5.45 28.71
C HIS A 133 15.39 -6.37 28.06
N MET A 134 16.28 -5.86 27.20
CA MET A 134 17.21 -6.69 26.40
C MET A 134 18.10 -7.66 27.20
N ALA A 135 18.52 -7.25 28.40
CA ALA A 135 19.39 -8.05 29.27
C ALA A 135 18.63 -9.08 30.14
N GLY A 136 17.30 -9.02 30.17
CA GLY A 136 16.46 -9.90 30.99
C GLY A 136 15.67 -10.92 30.18
N ALA A 137 14.95 -11.79 30.88
CA ALA A 137 14.05 -12.79 30.30
C ALA A 137 12.56 -12.39 30.37
N THR A 138 12.26 -11.17 30.82
CA THR A 138 10.89 -10.68 31.02
C THR A 138 10.10 -10.79 29.72
N TYR A 139 8.89 -11.36 29.79
CA TYR A 139 7.97 -11.62 28.67
C TYR A 139 8.40 -12.64 27.61
N ILE A 140 9.65 -13.13 27.59
CA ILE A 140 10.11 -14.14 26.61
C ILE A 140 9.20 -15.37 26.61
N GLY A 141 8.87 -15.89 27.80
CA GLY A 141 8.00 -17.07 27.91
C GLY A 141 6.59 -16.83 27.36
N LEU A 142 6.06 -15.62 27.50
CA LEU A 142 4.74 -15.25 26.99
C LEU A 142 4.76 -15.04 25.47
N VAL A 143 5.79 -14.37 24.94
CA VAL A 143 5.97 -14.19 23.50
C VAL A 143 6.24 -15.52 22.80
N ARG A 144 7.04 -16.42 23.39
CA ARG A 144 7.27 -17.76 22.85
C ARG A 144 5.99 -18.59 22.74
N ARG A 145 5.05 -18.48 23.69
CA ARG A 145 3.75 -19.17 23.60
C ARG A 145 2.89 -18.66 22.44
N ASN A 146 3.06 -17.39 22.06
CA ASN A 146 2.35 -16.76 20.96
C ASN A 146 3.06 -16.91 19.60
N LEU A 147 4.23 -17.55 19.55
CA LEU A 147 4.89 -17.84 18.28
C LEU A 147 4.20 -18.99 17.53
N PRO A 148 4.21 -18.96 16.19
CA PRO A 148 3.78 -20.09 15.37
C PRO A 148 4.50 -21.38 15.77
N GLY A 149 3.77 -22.50 15.81
CA GLY A 149 4.31 -23.80 16.23
C GLY A 149 5.59 -24.17 15.48
N LEU A 150 5.61 -23.90 14.17
CA LEU A 150 6.76 -24.13 13.28
C LEU A 150 8.08 -23.49 13.77
N ILE A 151 8.00 -22.30 14.37
CA ILE A 151 9.18 -21.60 14.92
C ILE A 151 9.38 -22.01 16.37
N ARG A 152 8.30 -22.09 17.15
CA ARG A 152 8.34 -22.40 18.58
C ARG A 152 9.00 -23.76 18.86
N ASP A 153 8.74 -24.75 18.02
CA ASP A 153 9.24 -26.11 18.18
C ASP A 153 10.73 -26.21 17.79
N LYS A 154 11.24 -25.24 17.01
CA LYS A 154 12.66 -25.14 16.60
C LYS A 154 13.48 -24.25 17.53
N VAL A 155 12.86 -23.27 18.19
CA VAL A 155 13.49 -22.51 19.28
C VAL A 155 13.47 -23.38 20.54
N VAL A 156 14.43 -24.32 20.61
CA VAL A 156 14.59 -25.25 21.72
C VAL A 156 15.32 -24.57 22.89
N GLY A 157 14.89 -24.86 24.13
CA GLY A 157 15.48 -24.30 25.35
C GLY A 157 14.81 -23.02 25.85
N THR A 158 15.18 -22.59 27.07
CA THR A 158 14.71 -21.35 27.69
C THR A 158 15.81 -20.30 27.53
N PRO A 159 15.72 -19.37 26.57
CA PRO A 159 16.77 -18.39 26.35
C PRO A 159 16.90 -17.47 27.57
N ALA A 160 18.13 -17.26 28.02
CA ALA A 160 18.45 -16.50 29.24
C ALA A 160 18.11 -15.01 29.13
N HIS A 161 18.15 -14.46 27.91
CA HIS A 161 17.84 -13.07 27.64
C HIS A 161 17.33 -12.89 26.20
N TRP A 162 16.76 -11.72 25.91
CA TRP A 162 16.13 -11.42 24.62
C TRP A 162 17.07 -11.54 23.44
N GLY A 163 18.34 -11.12 23.58
CA GLY A 163 19.34 -11.29 22.52
C GLY A 163 19.50 -12.74 22.06
N ALA A 164 19.56 -13.70 23.00
CA ALA A 164 19.68 -15.12 22.67
C ALA A 164 18.39 -15.66 22.04
N PHE A 165 17.23 -15.22 22.53
CA PHE A 165 15.92 -15.62 21.97
C PHE A 165 15.75 -15.16 20.52
N LEU A 166 16.03 -13.88 20.24
CA LEU A 166 15.87 -13.32 18.89
C LEU A 166 16.87 -13.94 17.91
N ALA A 167 18.12 -14.16 18.35
CA ALA A 167 19.11 -14.87 17.55
C ALA A 167 18.64 -16.30 17.19
N ALA A 168 18.05 -17.02 18.15
CA ALA A 168 17.50 -18.35 17.90
C ALA A 168 16.32 -18.33 16.91
N VAL A 169 15.47 -17.31 16.94
CA VAL A 169 14.39 -17.13 15.97
C VAL A 169 14.94 -16.81 14.58
N CYS A 170 15.97 -15.97 14.47
CA CYS A 170 16.62 -15.65 13.19
C CYS A 170 17.40 -16.85 12.61
N ALA A 171 17.89 -17.75 13.45
CA ALA A 171 18.68 -18.92 13.04
C ALA A 171 17.83 -20.12 12.60
N VAL A 172 16.49 -20.02 12.62
CA VAL A 172 15.63 -21.10 12.16
C VAL A 172 15.83 -21.33 10.65
N ASP A 173 16.10 -22.58 10.28
CA ASP A 173 16.36 -22.97 8.90
C ASP A 173 15.16 -22.68 7.99
N ILE A 174 15.43 -21.98 6.89
CA ILE A 174 14.43 -21.54 5.90
C ILE A 174 13.85 -22.73 5.14
N ASP A 175 14.64 -23.75 4.83
CA ASP A 175 14.18 -24.91 4.08
C ASP A 175 13.27 -25.78 4.94
N LEU A 176 13.58 -25.92 6.24
CA LEU A 176 12.66 -26.53 7.21
C LEU A 176 11.36 -25.72 7.36
N ILE A 177 11.43 -24.38 7.35
CA ILE A 177 10.23 -23.54 7.37
C ILE A 177 9.38 -23.77 6.11
N ARG A 178 10.01 -23.91 4.93
CA ARG A 178 9.30 -24.17 3.67
C ARG A 178 8.64 -25.53 3.65
N GLU A 179 9.35 -26.58 4.07
CA GLU A 179 8.82 -27.94 4.17
C GLU A 179 7.64 -28.00 5.15
N SER A 180 7.79 -27.40 6.32
CA SER A 180 6.75 -27.38 7.34
C SER A 180 5.55 -26.52 6.93
N ALA A 181 5.77 -25.40 6.23
CA ALA A 181 4.69 -24.60 5.66
C ALA A 181 3.94 -25.34 4.54
N ALA A 182 4.64 -26.12 3.72
CA ALA A 182 4.03 -26.97 2.72
C ALA A 182 3.20 -28.11 3.35
N GLU A 183 3.70 -28.71 4.43
CA GLU A 183 2.97 -29.72 5.21
C GLU A 183 1.71 -29.15 5.88
N LEU A 184 1.81 -27.97 6.49
CA LEU A 184 0.66 -27.32 7.10
C LEU A 184 -0.44 -26.98 6.06
N ARG A 185 -0.05 -26.61 4.83
CA ARG A 185 -1.00 -26.40 3.73
C ARG A 185 -1.67 -27.70 3.30
N ARG A 186 -0.89 -28.78 3.16
CA ARG A 186 -1.41 -30.12 2.84
C ARG A 186 -2.41 -30.60 3.89
N GLU A 187 -2.10 -30.42 5.18
CA GLU A 187 -2.99 -30.83 6.26
C GLU A 187 -4.27 -29.99 6.31
N ARG A 188 -4.18 -28.68 6.10
CA ARG A 188 -5.38 -27.82 5.99
C ARG A 188 -6.26 -28.23 4.80
N GLU A 189 -5.67 -28.60 3.67
CA GLU A 189 -6.44 -29.07 2.51
C GLU A 189 -7.08 -30.43 2.77
N ARG A 190 -6.36 -31.34 3.43
CA ARG A 190 -6.90 -32.62 3.88
C ARG A 190 -8.08 -32.42 4.83
N GLN A 191 -7.94 -31.53 5.81
CA GLN A 191 -9.01 -31.22 6.76
C GLN A 191 -10.22 -30.63 6.05
N LYS A 192 -10.04 -29.70 5.11
CA LYS A 192 -11.13 -29.16 4.30
C LYS A 192 -11.86 -30.25 3.50
N ARG A 193 -11.13 -31.20 2.91
CA ARG A 193 -11.73 -32.33 2.19
C ARG A 193 -12.51 -33.25 3.12
N ILE A 194 -12.01 -33.48 4.34
CA ILE A 194 -12.72 -34.27 5.36
C ILE A 194 -13.98 -33.54 5.82
N ASP A 195 -13.89 -32.25 6.14
CA ASP A 195 -15.02 -31.43 6.58
C ASP A 195 -16.08 -31.32 5.49
N GLU A 196 -15.69 -31.16 4.22
CA GLU A 196 -16.60 -31.16 3.08
C GLU A 196 -17.30 -32.52 2.93
N ARG A 197 -16.55 -33.62 3.05
CA ARG A 197 -17.12 -34.97 3.02
C ARG A 197 -18.09 -35.20 4.17
N MET A 198 -17.77 -34.76 5.38
CA MET A 198 -18.65 -34.82 6.55
C MET A 198 -19.93 -34.03 6.31
N ARG A 199 -19.81 -32.81 5.78
CA ARG A 199 -20.96 -31.95 5.44
C ARG A 199 -21.86 -32.55 4.36
N MET A 200 -21.29 -33.23 3.35
CA MET A 200 -22.06 -33.96 2.34
C MET A 200 -22.80 -35.16 2.95
N LEU A 201 -22.15 -35.91 3.84
CA LEU A 201 -22.79 -37.04 4.53
C LEU A 201 -23.94 -36.59 5.44
N GLU A 202 -23.78 -35.47 6.15
CA GLU A 202 -24.84 -34.86 6.97
C GLU A 202 -26.03 -34.40 6.11
N THR A 203 -25.80 -33.89 4.91
CA THR A 203 -26.88 -33.50 3.98
C THR A 203 -27.56 -34.70 3.34
N MET A 204 -26.83 -35.79 3.05
CA MET A 204 -27.41 -37.01 2.50
C MET A 204 -28.22 -37.80 3.52
N ASN A 205 -27.81 -37.80 4.80
CA ASN A 205 -28.44 -38.59 5.87
C ASN A 205 -29.51 -37.80 6.67
N SER A 206 -29.98 -36.66 6.14
CA SER A 206 -31.03 -35.87 6.79
C SER A 206 -32.37 -36.63 6.77
N PRO A 207 -32.94 -36.97 7.94
CA PRO A 207 -34.21 -37.71 8.03
C PRO A 207 -35.43 -36.94 7.47
N THR A 208 -35.27 -35.65 7.13
CA THR A 208 -36.32 -34.82 6.51
C THR A 208 -36.21 -34.70 4.99
N ARG A 209 -35.22 -35.36 4.36
CA ARG A 209 -34.96 -35.25 2.91
C ARG A 209 -36.18 -35.66 2.07
N ALA A 210 -36.78 -36.82 2.34
CA ALA A 210 -37.94 -37.30 1.58
C ALA A 210 -39.16 -36.37 1.68
N ILE A 211 -39.39 -35.79 2.87
CA ILE A 211 -40.51 -34.89 3.14
C ILE A 211 -40.32 -33.54 2.41
N ARG A 212 -39.09 -32.99 2.39
CA ARG A 212 -38.79 -31.75 1.66
C ARG A 212 -38.94 -31.92 0.15
N THR A 213 -38.52 -33.06 -0.41
CA THR A 213 -38.68 -33.33 -1.85
C THR A 213 -40.15 -33.45 -2.23
N GLN A 214 -40.98 -34.11 -1.42
CA GLN A 214 -42.41 -34.25 -1.71
C GLN A 214 -43.18 -32.91 -1.64
N LEU A 215 -42.85 -32.04 -0.68
CA LEU A 215 -43.49 -30.73 -0.55
C LEU A 215 -43.11 -29.73 -1.66
N ALA A 216 -41.98 -29.94 -2.35
CA ALA A 216 -41.56 -29.11 -3.48
C ALA A 216 -42.37 -29.37 -4.77
N HIS A 217 -43.14 -30.47 -4.84
CA HIS A 217 -43.85 -30.91 -6.04
C HIS A 217 -45.37 -30.66 -6.04
N THR A 218 -45.94 -30.04 -5.01
CA THR A 218 -47.38 -29.75 -4.94
C THR A 218 -47.69 -28.26 -5.13
N SER A 219 -48.43 -27.90 -6.19
CA SER A 219 -48.99 -26.55 -6.38
C SER A 219 -50.52 -26.61 -6.55
N ILE A 220 -51.27 -25.78 -5.83
CA ILE A 220 -52.75 -25.69 -5.90
C ILE A 220 -53.14 -24.27 -6.35
N THR A 221 -54.07 -24.16 -7.30
CA THR A 221 -54.66 -22.91 -7.84
C THR A 221 -56.19 -22.88 -7.65
N ALA A 222 -56.78 -21.73 -7.30
CA ALA A 222 -58.24 -21.51 -7.31
C ALA A 222 -58.61 -20.03 -7.63
N ALA A 223 -59.77 -19.82 -8.28
CA ALA A 223 -60.34 -18.56 -8.76
C ALA A 223 -61.53 -18.03 -7.91
N THR A 224 -61.77 -16.71 -8.00
CA THR A 224 -62.73 -15.77 -7.33
C THR A 224 -64.23 -15.97 -7.70
N SER A 225 -65.30 -15.49 -7.02
CA SER A 225 -65.61 -14.27 -6.23
C SER A 225 -66.96 -14.40 -5.44
N GLY A 226 -67.18 -13.64 -4.34
CA GLY A 226 -68.55 -13.16 -3.96
C GLY A 226 -69.03 -13.05 -2.49
N THR A 227 -68.56 -12.04 -1.74
CA THR A 227 -69.34 -11.14 -0.82
C THR A 227 -69.67 -11.49 0.67
N ARG A 228 -69.10 -10.62 1.55
CA ARG A 228 -69.58 -9.99 2.84
C ARG A 228 -69.21 -10.54 4.24
N GLN A 229 -68.41 -9.67 4.89
CA GLN A 229 -68.49 -9.08 6.26
C GLN A 229 -67.67 -9.67 7.44
N SER A 230 -66.72 -8.80 7.89
CA SER A 230 -66.20 -8.47 9.25
C SER A 230 -66.05 -9.58 10.31
N SER A 231 -64.98 -9.68 11.10
CA SER A 231 -63.84 -8.80 11.37
C SER A 231 -62.73 -9.58 12.11
N THR A 232 -61.48 -9.23 11.78
CA THR A 232 -60.21 -9.40 12.53
C THR A 232 -59.80 -10.81 12.97
N ASN A 233 -58.98 -11.47 12.15
CA ASN A 233 -58.06 -12.52 12.57
C ASN A 233 -56.81 -12.59 11.67
N ASP A 234 -55.77 -13.21 12.23
CA ASP A 234 -54.45 -13.63 11.75
C ASP A 234 -54.10 -13.70 10.24
N GLY A 235 -52.79 -13.59 9.99
CA GLY A 235 -52.10 -14.57 9.12
C GLY A 235 -52.08 -14.29 7.61
N ASN A 236 -50.87 -14.22 7.08
CA ASN A 236 -50.49 -14.24 5.66
C ASN A 236 -51.30 -15.25 4.81
N PRO A 237 -51.61 -14.98 3.53
CA PRO A 237 -51.00 -15.83 2.49
C PRO A 237 -50.78 -15.19 1.09
N PHE A 238 -50.04 -15.98 0.29
CA PHE A 238 -49.31 -15.72 -0.95
C PHE A 238 -50.12 -16.00 -2.24
N LEU A 239 -49.56 -15.58 -3.41
CA LEU A 239 -49.71 -16.08 -4.82
C LEU A 239 -50.22 -15.04 -5.84
N GLY A 240 -49.63 -14.82 -7.02
CA GLY A 240 -48.45 -15.44 -7.64
C GLY A 240 -48.18 -15.00 -9.09
N ARG A 241 -47.06 -15.55 -9.60
CA ARG A 241 -46.69 -15.83 -11.00
C ARG A 241 -46.17 -14.69 -11.90
N GLY A 242 -44.91 -14.85 -12.31
CA GLY A 242 -44.44 -14.40 -13.63
C GLY A 242 -43.06 -13.76 -13.63
N GLY A 243 -42.03 -14.58 -13.85
CA GLY A 243 -40.85 -14.27 -14.68
C GLY A 243 -39.94 -13.09 -14.30
N GLY A 244 -38.64 -13.34 -14.38
CA GLY A 244 -37.69 -12.27 -14.65
C GLY A 244 -36.66 -12.03 -13.56
N GLN A 245 -35.41 -12.10 -14.02
CA GLN A 245 -34.18 -11.62 -13.42
C GLN A 245 -34.35 -10.45 -12.44
N GLY A 246 -33.56 -10.46 -11.36
CA GLY A 246 -33.44 -9.26 -10.53
C GLY A 246 -32.65 -9.48 -9.25
N SER A 247 -31.34 -9.25 -9.34
CA SER A 247 -30.47 -8.98 -8.19
C SER A 247 -31.01 -7.75 -7.42
N LEU A 248 -31.55 -7.97 -6.23
CA LEU A 248 -31.89 -6.91 -5.28
C LEU A 248 -30.66 -6.59 -4.42
N SER A 249 -29.94 -5.53 -4.79
CA SER A 249 -29.18 -4.72 -3.83
C SER A 249 -30.07 -3.53 -3.46
N TYR A 250 -30.50 -3.52 -2.20
CA TYR A 250 -31.30 -2.46 -1.61
C TYR A 250 -30.48 -1.16 -1.56
N GLY A 251 -30.93 -0.15 -2.30
CA GLY A 251 -30.59 1.23 -2.01
C GLY A 251 -31.47 1.72 -0.87
N ILE A 252 -30.83 2.23 0.19
CA ILE A 252 -31.47 3.20 1.09
C ILE A 252 -30.71 4.51 0.92
N THR A 253 -31.45 5.44 0.32
CA THR A 253 -31.24 6.87 0.26
C THR A 253 -31.29 7.53 1.63
N THR A 254 -30.46 8.56 1.81
CA THR A 254 -30.73 9.92 2.36
C THR A 254 -29.50 10.44 3.13
N PRO A 255 -29.38 11.76 3.38
CA PRO A 255 -29.35 12.84 2.39
C PRO A 255 -28.13 13.77 2.60
N ALA A 256 -27.97 14.69 1.67
CA ALA A 256 -26.99 15.75 1.68
C ALA A 256 -27.04 16.65 2.93
N THR A 257 -25.88 17.10 3.38
CA THR A 257 -25.69 18.48 3.85
C THR A 257 -24.34 18.94 3.33
N GLY A 258 -24.38 19.91 2.43
CA GLY A 258 -23.25 20.26 1.59
C GLY A 258 -22.44 21.45 2.06
N GLY A 259 -21.66 21.95 1.11
CA GLY A 259 -21.23 23.33 1.07
C GLY A 259 -19.73 23.50 0.83
N GLY A 260 -19.38 23.91 -0.41
CA GLY A 260 -18.20 24.75 -0.61
C GLY A 260 -17.24 24.34 -1.73
N GLY A 261 -17.74 24.21 -2.96
CA GLY A 261 -16.86 24.15 -4.14
C GLY A 261 -16.42 25.54 -4.61
N MET A 262 -15.33 25.61 -5.38
CA MET A 262 -15.23 26.55 -6.50
C MET A 262 -14.54 25.92 -7.73
N VAL A 263 -15.38 25.71 -8.74
CA VAL A 263 -15.23 26.08 -10.16
C VAL A 263 -13.99 25.60 -10.92
N ARG A 264 -14.20 24.61 -11.80
CA ARG A 264 -13.64 24.66 -13.16
C ARG A 264 -14.75 24.55 -14.20
N SER A 265 -15.01 25.69 -14.82
CA SER A 265 -15.97 25.90 -15.89
C SER A 265 -15.51 25.22 -17.18
N GLY A 266 -16.41 24.42 -17.77
CA GLY A 266 -16.82 24.54 -19.17
C GLY A 266 -15.97 23.89 -20.27
N GLY A 267 -16.53 22.86 -20.90
CA GLY A 267 -16.37 22.68 -22.36
C GLY A 267 -16.26 21.25 -22.87
N GLY A 268 -17.40 20.66 -23.31
CA GLY A 268 -17.43 19.66 -24.38
C GLY A 268 -17.50 18.19 -23.95
N THR A 269 -18.72 17.64 -23.92
CA THR A 269 -19.00 16.21 -24.03
C THR A 269 -18.67 15.71 -25.44
N GLY A 270 -17.37 15.61 -25.76
CA GLY A 270 -16.90 14.79 -26.86
C GLY A 270 -16.64 13.38 -26.31
N ALA A 271 -17.37 12.38 -26.80
CA ALA A 271 -17.01 10.99 -26.57
C ALA A 271 -15.55 10.80 -27.00
N ARG A 272 -14.64 10.53 -26.06
CA ARG A 272 -13.24 10.23 -26.37
C ARG A 272 -13.23 8.99 -27.26
N VAL A 273 -12.88 9.18 -28.53
CA VAL A 273 -12.57 8.06 -29.44
C VAL A 273 -11.54 7.17 -28.72
N PRO A 274 -11.81 5.86 -28.55
CA PRO A 274 -10.84 4.95 -27.97
C PRO A 274 -9.55 5.00 -28.78
N ARG A 275 -8.44 5.29 -28.11
CA ARG A 275 -7.14 5.30 -28.75
C ARG A 275 -6.86 3.88 -29.30
N PRO A 276 -6.37 3.73 -30.53
CA PRO A 276 -5.96 2.43 -31.04
C PRO A 276 -4.94 1.79 -30.08
N PRO A 277 -4.95 0.45 -29.93
CA PRO A 277 -4.02 -0.24 -29.06
C PRO A 277 -2.56 0.08 -29.48
N PRO A 278 -1.63 0.25 -28.52
CA PRO A 278 -0.23 0.56 -28.84
C PRO A 278 0.38 -0.53 -29.72
N THR A 279 0.99 -0.13 -30.83
CA THR A 279 1.71 -1.06 -31.72
C THR A 279 3.06 -1.46 -31.12
N GLU A 280 3.70 -2.52 -31.63
CA GLU A 280 5.04 -2.88 -31.17
C GLU A 280 6.08 -1.80 -31.54
N ALA A 281 5.86 -1.07 -32.64
CA ALA A 281 6.67 0.09 -33.00
C ALA A 281 6.55 1.22 -31.96
N ASP A 282 5.34 1.50 -31.46
CA ASP A 282 5.13 2.49 -30.39
C ASP A 282 5.83 2.08 -29.10
N ARG A 283 5.78 0.78 -28.75
CA ARG A 283 6.48 0.24 -27.59
C ARG A 283 7.99 0.33 -27.73
N ALA A 284 8.54 -0.02 -28.90
CA ALA A 284 9.97 0.10 -29.18
C ALA A 284 10.44 1.55 -29.11
N ALA A 285 9.69 2.48 -29.71
CA ALA A 285 9.98 3.92 -29.64
C ALA A 285 9.94 4.44 -28.20
N LEU A 286 8.98 3.99 -27.39
CA LEU A 286 8.90 4.38 -26.00
C LEU A 286 10.04 3.81 -25.15
N ARG A 287 10.47 2.56 -25.39
CA ARG A 287 11.65 1.97 -24.73
C ARG A 287 12.94 2.72 -25.08
N ALA A 288 13.10 3.14 -26.33
CA ALA A 288 14.25 3.95 -26.74
C ALA A 288 14.30 5.29 -25.98
N ARG A 289 13.17 5.99 -25.88
CA ARG A 289 13.07 7.25 -25.11
C ARG A 289 13.25 7.04 -23.61
N LEU A 290 12.82 5.90 -23.07
CA LEU A 290 13.07 5.55 -21.68
C LEU A 290 14.58 5.38 -21.43
N ALA A 291 15.32 4.79 -22.37
CA ALA A 291 16.77 4.61 -22.25
C ALA A 291 17.55 5.94 -22.28
N GLU A 292 17.02 6.98 -22.92
CA GLU A 292 17.59 8.34 -22.88
C GLU A 292 17.53 8.95 -21.47
N MET A 293 16.53 8.57 -20.66
CA MET A 293 16.37 9.03 -19.28
C MET A 293 17.02 8.06 -18.30
N ILE A 294 18.25 8.35 -17.90
CA ILE A 294 18.98 7.60 -16.89
C ILE A 294 18.21 7.59 -15.56
N HIS A 295 17.86 6.40 -15.07
CA HIS A 295 17.30 6.23 -13.72
C HIS A 295 18.45 6.14 -12.70
N HIS A 296 18.61 7.20 -11.90
CA HIS A 296 19.74 7.31 -10.97
C HIS A 296 19.56 6.47 -9.69
N PRO A 297 20.65 5.91 -9.12
CA PRO A 297 20.60 5.17 -7.86
C PRO A 297 20.21 6.08 -6.67
N ASN A 298 19.68 5.49 -5.60
CA ASN A 298 19.27 6.23 -4.39
C ASN A 298 20.45 6.63 -3.50
N THR A 299 21.35 7.46 -4.03
CA THR A 299 22.51 8.04 -3.33
C THR A 299 22.44 9.56 -3.40
N ASP A 300 23.25 10.26 -2.60
CA ASP A 300 23.32 11.73 -2.68
C ASP A 300 23.72 12.19 -4.09
N ALA A 301 24.74 11.56 -4.69
CA ALA A 301 25.14 11.81 -6.07
C ALA A 301 24.00 11.55 -7.06
N GLY A 302 23.24 10.46 -6.89
CA GLY A 302 22.10 10.15 -7.75
C GLY A 302 20.95 11.14 -7.62
N ARG A 303 20.69 11.66 -6.41
CA ARG A 303 19.71 12.73 -6.17
C ARG A 303 20.11 14.05 -6.83
N THR A 304 21.39 14.42 -6.75
CA THR A 304 21.91 15.61 -7.45
C THR A 304 21.83 15.46 -8.97
N ALA A 305 22.18 14.28 -9.51
CA ALA A 305 22.10 14.00 -10.94
C ALA A 305 20.65 14.03 -11.45
N HIS A 306 19.71 13.46 -10.70
CA HIS A 306 18.27 13.54 -11.01
C HIS A 306 17.76 14.99 -11.04
N GLN A 307 18.15 15.82 -10.06
CA GLN A 307 17.79 17.25 -10.08
C GLN A 307 18.36 17.97 -11.31
N ALA A 308 19.59 17.64 -11.72
CA ALA A 308 20.17 18.18 -12.94
C ALA A 308 19.41 17.71 -14.19
N GLN A 309 18.99 16.44 -14.24
CA GLN A 309 18.18 15.89 -15.32
C GLN A 309 16.80 16.55 -15.41
N GLN A 310 16.17 16.86 -14.27
CA GLN A 310 14.92 17.63 -14.22
C GLN A 310 15.09 19.06 -14.76
N ARG A 311 16.20 19.74 -14.44
CA ARG A 311 16.52 21.06 -15.00
C ARG A 311 16.72 20.98 -16.52
N ALA A 312 17.52 20.03 -16.99
CA ALA A 312 17.75 19.82 -18.42
C ALA A 312 16.46 19.50 -19.19
N TRP A 313 15.55 18.75 -18.56
CA TRP A 313 14.22 18.49 -19.13
C TRP A 313 13.39 19.78 -19.27
N ILE A 314 13.38 20.62 -18.24
CA ILE A 314 12.68 21.92 -18.25
C ILE A 314 13.28 22.85 -19.29
N GLU A 315 14.61 22.90 -19.42
CA GLU A 315 15.30 23.70 -20.44
C GLU A 315 14.97 23.23 -21.85
N ARG A 316 14.88 21.90 -22.07
CA ARG A 316 14.60 21.32 -23.39
C ARG A 316 13.14 21.45 -23.81
N HIS A 317 12.21 21.22 -22.87
CA HIS A 317 10.79 21.08 -23.20
C HIS A 317 9.94 22.26 -22.73
N GLY A 318 10.42 23.06 -21.78
CA GLY A 318 9.67 24.15 -21.16
C GLY A 318 9.04 23.75 -19.83
N ALA A 319 8.94 24.72 -18.92
CA ALA A 319 8.42 24.48 -17.58
C ALA A 319 6.96 24.04 -17.58
N GLU A 320 6.10 24.54 -18.48
CA GLU A 320 4.66 24.23 -18.54
C GLU A 320 4.31 23.04 -19.45
N THR A 321 5.33 22.40 -20.04
CA THR A 321 5.09 21.33 -21.01
C THR A 321 4.52 20.09 -20.34
N LYS A 322 3.49 19.52 -20.98
CA LYS A 322 2.87 18.28 -20.54
C LYS A 322 3.76 17.09 -20.85
N VAL A 323 3.74 16.11 -19.95
CA VAL A 323 4.37 14.81 -20.18
C VAL A 323 3.52 14.01 -21.15
N THR A 324 4.17 13.49 -22.18
CA THR A 324 3.60 12.70 -23.27
C THR A 324 4.59 11.59 -23.65
N GLU A 325 4.21 10.70 -24.56
CA GLU A 325 5.12 9.70 -25.11
C GLU A 325 6.37 10.26 -25.80
N LEU A 326 6.32 11.54 -26.19
CA LEU A 326 7.43 12.25 -26.83
C LEU A 326 8.26 13.09 -25.84
N THR A 327 7.78 13.25 -24.60
CA THR A 327 8.40 14.12 -23.58
C THR A 327 8.63 13.32 -22.30
N PRO A 328 9.61 12.38 -22.28
CA PRO A 328 9.83 11.46 -21.16
C PRO A 328 10.29 12.24 -19.92
N TYR A 329 9.77 11.90 -18.74
CA TYR A 329 10.11 12.62 -17.50
C TYR A 329 11.08 11.81 -16.61
N PRO A 330 12.07 12.45 -15.97
CA PRO A 330 12.99 11.78 -15.04
C PRO A 330 12.29 11.02 -13.91
N LEU A 331 12.82 9.84 -13.56
CA LEU A 331 12.32 9.03 -12.45
C LEU A 331 13.07 9.35 -11.16
N ARG A 332 12.32 9.50 -10.06
CA ARG A 332 12.91 9.82 -8.75
C ARG A 332 13.85 8.71 -8.26
N PRO A 333 15.06 9.02 -7.78
CA PRO A 333 15.95 8.02 -7.20
C PRO A 333 15.30 7.28 -6.03
N GLY A 334 15.49 5.96 -5.98
CA GLY A 334 14.89 5.10 -4.94
C GLY A 334 13.45 4.67 -5.20
N THR A 335 12.86 5.10 -6.31
CA THR A 335 11.63 4.49 -6.84
C THR A 335 11.97 3.31 -7.75
N LEU A 336 10.98 2.49 -8.06
CA LEU A 336 11.12 1.38 -8.99
C LEU A 336 11.08 1.86 -10.46
N PRO A 337 11.67 1.08 -11.39
CA PRO A 337 11.56 1.35 -12.83
C PRO A 337 10.09 1.36 -13.29
N VAL A 338 9.82 2.00 -14.41
CA VAL A 338 8.47 2.00 -15.01
C VAL A 338 8.03 0.59 -15.37
N ASN A 339 6.71 0.33 -15.30
CA ASN A 339 6.11 -0.97 -15.64
C ASN A 339 6.50 -2.11 -14.69
N SER A 340 6.79 -1.80 -13.43
CA SER A 340 7.12 -2.76 -12.35
C SER A 340 5.94 -3.05 -11.41
N ASN A 341 4.72 -2.70 -11.82
CA ASN A 341 3.52 -2.65 -10.96
C ASN A 341 3.66 -1.65 -9.79
N GLU A 342 4.36 -0.56 -10.03
CA GLU A 342 4.55 0.52 -9.09
C GLU A 342 3.24 1.31 -8.82
N CYS A 343 3.15 1.87 -7.63
CA CYS A 343 2.18 2.89 -7.28
C CYS A 343 2.61 4.23 -7.88
N PHE A 344 1.75 4.86 -8.67
CA PHE A 344 2.05 6.20 -9.24
C PHE A 344 2.10 7.31 -8.20
N GLY A 345 1.63 7.06 -6.98
CA GLY A 345 1.72 8.02 -5.87
C GLY A 345 3.09 8.03 -5.20
N CYS A 346 3.77 6.89 -5.07
CA CYS A 346 5.02 6.80 -4.30
C CYS A 346 6.19 6.12 -5.04
N GLY A 347 5.95 5.54 -6.22
CA GLY A 347 6.95 4.86 -7.04
C GLY A 347 7.40 3.49 -6.49
N LEU A 348 6.68 2.92 -5.51
CA LEU A 348 6.96 1.62 -4.89
C LEU A 348 5.83 0.62 -5.17
N THR A 349 6.08 -0.68 -5.01
CA THR A 349 5.08 -1.74 -5.17
C THR A 349 4.29 -2.02 -3.88
N GLY A 350 3.31 -2.93 -3.95
CA GLY A 350 2.51 -3.40 -2.80
C GLY A 350 1.15 -2.72 -2.63
N HIS A 351 0.89 -1.63 -3.37
CA HIS A 351 -0.41 -0.96 -3.39
C HIS A 351 -0.61 -0.15 -4.68
N ILE A 352 -1.83 0.33 -4.91
CA ILE A 352 -2.20 1.24 -6.01
C ILE A 352 -2.37 2.67 -5.49
N ALA A 353 -2.32 3.68 -6.38
CA ALA A 353 -2.38 5.10 -5.98
C ALA A 353 -3.54 5.48 -5.05
N PRO A 354 -4.79 5.00 -5.23
CA PRO A 354 -5.89 5.26 -4.29
C PRO A 354 -5.68 4.69 -2.88
N ARG A 355 -4.84 3.67 -2.73
CA ARG A 355 -4.48 3.03 -1.45
C ARG A 355 -3.11 3.50 -0.93
N CYS A 356 -2.57 4.58 -1.51
CA CYS A 356 -1.29 5.15 -1.09
C CYS A 356 -1.48 5.99 0.18
N THR A 357 -0.90 5.51 1.28
CA THR A 357 -0.92 6.19 2.58
C THR A 357 0.15 7.30 2.70
N LEU A 358 0.98 7.48 1.68
CA LEU A 358 1.97 8.54 1.65
C LEU A 358 1.28 9.91 1.57
N LEU A 359 1.68 10.82 2.46
CA LEU A 359 1.25 12.23 2.48
C LEU A 359 1.44 12.86 1.10
N VAL A 360 0.51 13.74 0.71
CA VAL A 360 0.44 14.31 -0.65
C VAL A 360 1.72 15.03 -1.02
N GLU A 361 2.35 15.73 -0.07
CA GLU A 361 3.59 16.49 -0.25
C GLU A 361 4.80 15.58 -0.53
N ARG A 362 4.74 14.33 -0.09
CA ARG A 362 5.81 13.33 -0.28
C ARG A 362 5.61 12.47 -1.52
N ARG A 363 4.44 12.56 -2.15
CA ARG A 363 4.11 11.82 -3.38
C ARG A 363 5.02 12.23 -4.53
N LEU A 364 5.07 11.39 -5.55
CA LEU A 364 5.78 11.71 -6.78
C LEU A 364 5.21 12.99 -7.38
N ASN A 365 6.09 13.74 -8.07
CA ASN A 365 5.67 14.86 -8.87
C ASN A 365 4.61 14.39 -9.88
N ILE A 366 3.57 15.20 -10.11
CA ILE A 366 2.50 14.89 -11.06
C ILE A 366 3.06 14.51 -12.44
N ARG A 367 4.17 15.12 -12.88
CA ARG A 367 4.84 14.79 -14.16
C ARG A 367 5.42 13.39 -14.19
N GLU A 368 6.04 12.96 -13.08
CA GLU A 368 6.55 11.60 -12.96
C GLU A 368 5.40 10.60 -12.87
N ALA A 369 4.34 10.92 -12.14
CA ALA A 369 3.14 10.09 -12.05
C ALA A 369 2.46 9.91 -13.42
N ASP A 370 2.33 10.99 -14.20
CA ASP A 370 1.81 10.97 -15.57
C ASP A 370 2.71 10.15 -16.49
N TRP A 371 4.04 10.30 -16.38
CA TRP A 371 5.00 9.51 -17.16
C TRP A 371 4.87 8.01 -16.89
N ARG A 372 4.76 7.62 -15.61
CA ARG A 372 4.54 6.22 -15.21
C ARG A 372 3.21 5.69 -15.74
N ALA A 373 2.15 6.50 -15.72
CA ALA A 373 0.86 6.13 -16.29
C ALA A 373 0.92 5.88 -17.79
N ILE A 374 1.63 6.74 -18.55
CA ILE A 374 1.87 6.58 -19.98
C ILE A 374 2.65 5.29 -20.25
N CYS A 375 3.77 5.08 -19.54
CA CYS A 375 4.58 3.87 -19.67
C CYS A 375 3.77 2.59 -19.40
N ARG A 376 2.95 2.59 -18.34
CA ARG A 376 2.07 1.45 -18.04
C ARG A 376 0.99 1.25 -19.09
N SER A 377 0.48 2.31 -19.71
CA SER A 377 -0.54 2.19 -20.77
C SER A 377 0.04 1.61 -22.06
N VAL A 378 1.30 1.91 -22.38
CA VAL A 378 1.92 1.55 -23.66
C VAL A 378 2.70 0.24 -23.58
N LEU A 379 3.51 0.06 -22.52
CA LEU A 379 4.42 -1.08 -22.35
C LEU A 379 3.76 -2.30 -21.73
N ARG A 380 2.60 -2.14 -21.09
CA ARG A 380 1.85 -3.28 -20.60
C ARG A 380 1.36 -4.08 -21.80
N THR A 381 1.83 -5.31 -21.90
CA THR A 381 1.24 -6.31 -22.79
C THR A 381 -0.25 -6.39 -22.45
N PRO A 382 -1.14 -6.33 -23.45
CA PRO A 382 -2.53 -6.67 -23.19
C PRO A 382 -2.51 -8.05 -22.54
N PHE A 383 -3.17 -8.19 -21.38
CA PHE A 383 -3.70 -9.51 -21.05
C PHE A 383 -4.45 -9.93 -22.30
N ALA A 384 -4.15 -11.13 -22.81
CA ALA A 384 -4.92 -11.70 -23.90
C ALA A 384 -6.39 -11.42 -23.57
N THR A 385 -7.03 -10.57 -24.37
CA THR A 385 -8.48 -10.46 -24.32
C THR A 385 -8.96 -11.90 -24.37
N PRO A 386 -9.74 -12.40 -23.40
CA PRO A 386 -10.17 -13.79 -23.44
C PRO A 386 -10.80 -13.98 -24.81
N VAL A 387 -10.12 -14.77 -25.66
CA VAL A 387 -10.60 -15.08 -27.00
C VAL A 387 -11.87 -15.84 -26.73
N ARG A 388 -13.00 -15.19 -26.97
CA ARG A 388 -14.30 -15.83 -26.86
C ARG A 388 -14.37 -16.75 -28.07
N TYR A 389 -13.97 -18.00 -27.89
CA TYR A 389 -14.12 -19.02 -28.92
C TYR A 389 -15.62 -19.18 -29.17
N VAL A 390 -16.05 -18.72 -30.33
CA VAL A 390 -17.36 -19.03 -30.89
C VAL A 390 -17.14 -20.23 -31.79
N VAL A 391 -17.48 -21.41 -31.27
CA VAL A 391 -17.63 -22.58 -32.14
C VAL A 391 -18.99 -22.41 -32.82
N ILE A 392 -18.96 -22.26 -34.15
CA ILE A 392 -20.15 -22.38 -34.99
C ILE A 392 -20.21 -23.86 -35.35
N ASP A 393 -21.26 -24.55 -34.93
CA ASP A 393 -21.51 -25.90 -35.42
C ASP A 393 -21.98 -25.87 -36.89
N ASP A 394 -21.91 -27.02 -37.56
CA ASP A 394 -22.27 -27.16 -38.99
C ASP A 394 -23.76 -26.85 -39.30
N TYR A 395 -24.55 -26.45 -38.28
CA TYR A 395 -25.95 -26.03 -38.39
C TYR A 395 -26.22 -24.59 -37.92
N GLY A 396 -25.19 -23.79 -37.65
CA GLY A 396 -25.31 -22.34 -37.41
C GLY A 396 -25.67 -21.93 -35.97
N GLY A 397 -25.51 -22.82 -34.99
CA GLY A 397 -25.68 -22.51 -33.57
C GLY A 397 -24.43 -21.91 -32.92
N VAL A 398 -24.59 -20.83 -32.15
CA VAL A 398 -23.52 -20.20 -31.35
C VAL A 398 -23.62 -20.66 -29.89
N ALA A 399 -22.65 -21.44 -29.42
CA ALA A 399 -22.52 -21.80 -28.00
C ALA A 399 -21.22 -21.22 -27.40
N THR A 400 -21.31 -20.59 -26.24
CA THR A 400 -20.16 -20.05 -25.49
C THR A 400 -19.65 -21.08 -24.50
N VAL A 401 -18.41 -21.55 -24.67
CA VAL A 401 -17.75 -22.47 -23.73
C VAL A 401 -16.82 -21.68 -22.81
N GLU A 402 -16.97 -21.82 -21.49
CA GLU A 402 -16.01 -21.28 -20.52
C GLU A 402 -14.78 -22.18 -20.41
N PRO A 403 -13.54 -21.65 -20.42
CA PRO A 403 -12.35 -22.48 -20.35
C PRO A 403 -12.15 -22.99 -18.91
N THR A 404 -12.27 -24.31 -18.73
CA THR A 404 -11.71 -25.01 -17.57
C THR A 404 -10.25 -25.37 -17.86
N ALA A 405 -9.46 -25.44 -16.80
CA ALA A 405 -7.99 -25.43 -16.75
C ALA A 405 -7.28 -26.63 -17.43
N TYR A 406 -5.94 -26.66 -17.29
CA TYR A 406 -4.95 -27.72 -17.61
C TYR A 406 -4.04 -27.42 -18.82
N ILE A 407 -2.81 -26.99 -18.52
CA ILE A 407 -1.64 -27.14 -19.40
C ILE A 407 -0.91 -28.37 -18.87
N GLU A 408 -1.07 -29.51 -19.53
CA GLU A 408 -0.09 -30.60 -19.46
C GLU A 408 1.04 -30.24 -20.42
N GLU A 409 2.28 -30.33 -19.92
CA GLU A 409 3.51 -30.23 -20.71
C GLU A 409 3.53 -31.36 -21.75
N ILE A 410 3.51 -30.99 -23.03
CA ILE A 410 3.87 -31.90 -24.13
C ILE A 410 5.37 -31.72 -24.37
N ASP A 411 6.11 -32.77 -24.04
CA ASP A 411 7.53 -32.95 -24.34
C ASP A 411 7.70 -33.18 -25.86
N GLU A 412 8.14 -32.14 -26.57
CA GLU A 412 8.54 -32.22 -27.97
C GLU A 412 10.03 -32.57 -28.08
N SER A 413 10.36 -33.86 -28.07
CA SER A 413 11.58 -34.36 -28.70
C SER A 413 11.23 -35.20 -29.93
N GLN A 414 11.00 -34.48 -31.04
CA GLN A 414 10.98 -35.08 -32.38
C GLN A 414 12.38 -35.60 -32.72
N GLY A 415 12.51 -36.93 -32.77
CA GLY A 415 13.56 -37.60 -33.51
C GLY A 415 13.32 -37.48 -35.01
N ASN A 416 14.29 -36.92 -35.73
CA ASN A 416 14.42 -37.06 -37.17
C ASN A 416 15.80 -37.71 -37.42
N GLY A 417 15.78 -38.87 -38.06
CA GLY A 417 16.91 -39.80 -38.11
C GLY A 417 17.91 -39.55 -39.24
N GLU A 418 19.02 -40.28 -39.17
CA GLU A 418 19.87 -40.65 -40.30
C GLU A 418 20.45 -42.06 -40.05
N GLY A 419 20.48 -42.87 -41.10
CA GLY A 419 20.46 -44.33 -41.08
C GLY A 419 21.81 -45.06 -40.94
N PRO A 420 21.81 -46.40 -41.09
CA PRO A 420 22.99 -47.23 -40.87
C PRO A 420 23.89 -47.23 -42.10
N SER A 421 25.20 -47.12 -41.89
CA SER A 421 26.24 -47.43 -42.87
C SER A 421 27.02 -48.64 -42.38
N GLU A 422 27.36 -49.50 -43.34
CA GLU A 422 28.05 -50.79 -43.27
C GLU A 422 29.31 -50.85 -42.39
#